data_AF-A0A3D3DJD3-F1
#
_entry.id   AF-A0A3D3DJD3-F1
#
_cell.length_a   1.000
_cell.length_b   1.000
_cell.length_c   1.000
_cell.angle_alpha   90.00
_cell.angle_beta   90.00
_cell.angle_gamma   90.00
#
_symmetry.space_group_name_H-M   'P 1'
#
loop_
_entity.id
_entity.type
_entity.pdbx_description
1 polymer ?
#
loop_
_entity_poly.entity_id
_entity_poly.type
_entity_poly.pdbx_seq_one_letter_code
_entity_poly.pdbx_strand_id
1 'polypeptide(L)'
;LGAAETLRGPQAQADANAYRTWHKTDPFGAPPGKYLVDASGLAVWLVDPGINGAFKTRADGTEVRKFDAPKATLMSYIIKGMLDRKLPWGLVLFGVMIAFVLELCGVSSLAFAVGAYLPISSSAPIFVGGLVRWLLDRRLRRSARARQLDEARLAAESDQSPGVLLASGYIAGGAIAGIVIAFVAGVLGRLDARITKWAEASNPFFGGPHADWLALIPFAALAGFLYLTGRRARRLPLP
;
A
#
# COMPACT_ATOMS: atom_id res chain seq x y z
N LEU A 1 26.29 -16.57 17.52
CA LEU A 1 26.75 -15.73 16.38
C LEU A 1 26.48 -16.52 15.10
N GLY A 2 25.81 -15.91 14.13
CA GLY A 2 25.44 -16.53 12.86
C GLY A 2 26.56 -16.46 11.82
N ALA A 3 26.19 -16.68 10.56
CA ALA A 3 27.10 -16.65 9.43
C ALA A 3 27.75 -15.27 9.24
N ALA A 4 28.93 -15.28 8.60
CA ALA A 4 29.61 -14.06 8.17
C ALA A 4 28.86 -13.45 6.98
N GLU A 5 28.62 -12.14 7.04
CA GLU A 5 27.90 -11.36 6.04
C GLU A 5 28.62 -10.02 5.84
N THR A 6 28.77 -9.60 4.59
CA THR A 6 29.30 -8.29 4.23
C THR A 6 28.18 -7.27 4.16
N LEU A 7 28.53 -5.99 4.31
CA LEU A 7 27.57 -4.90 4.13
C LEU A 7 26.98 -4.92 2.71
N ARG A 8 25.74 -4.42 2.57
CA ARG A 8 25.04 -4.27 1.28
C ARG A 8 24.60 -2.82 1.09
N GLY A 9 24.54 -2.38 -0.17
CA GLY A 9 24.16 -1.01 -0.51
C GLY A 9 25.34 -0.04 -0.54
N PRO A 10 25.10 1.27 -0.45
CA PRO A 10 26.16 2.29 -0.58
C PRO A 10 27.28 2.15 0.46
N GLN A 11 26.98 1.68 1.67
CA GLN A 11 27.99 1.48 2.72
C GLN A 11 28.98 0.36 2.41
N ALA A 12 28.60 -0.60 1.55
CA ALA A 12 29.52 -1.63 1.08
C ALA A 12 30.66 -1.06 0.21
N GLN A 13 30.49 0.16 -0.33
CA GLN A 13 31.57 0.85 -1.05
C GLN A 13 32.60 1.48 -0.11
N ALA A 14 32.19 1.82 1.12
CA ALA A 14 33.05 2.43 2.13
C ALA A 14 33.70 1.40 3.07
N ASP A 15 33.03 0.27 3.29
CA ASP A 15 33.46 -0.77 4.22
C ASP A 15 33.21 -2.17 3.63
N ALA A 16 34.32 -2.88 3.35
CA ALA A 16 34.33 -4.20 2.73
C ALA A 16 34.51 -5.34 3.75
N ASN A 17 34.51 -5.04 5.05
CA ASN A 17 34.74 -6.04 6.09
C ASN A 17 33.58 -7.05 6.17
N ALA A 18 33.93 -8.28 6.59
CA ALA A 18 32.96 -9.32 6.89
C ALA A 18 32.59 -9.28 8.37
N TYR A 19 31.29 -9.23 8.65
CA TYR A 19 30.74 -9.17 10.00
C TYR A 19 29.96 -10.43 10.33
N ARG A 20 29.89 -10.80 11.61
CA ARG A 20 29.04 -11.91 12.06
C ARG A 20 27.66 -11.38 12.44
N THR A 21 26.63 -12.13 12.09
CA THR A 21 25.25 -11.76 12.40
C THR A 21 24.91 -12.10 13.86
N TRP A 22 24.28 -11.15 14.56
CA TRP A 22 23.72 -11.37 15.89
C TRP A 22 22.28 -10.87 15.94
N HIS A 23 21.37 -11.74 16.36
CA HIS A 23 19.97 -11.38 16.56
C HIS A 23 19.73 -11.11 18.04
N LYS A 24 19.47 -9.85 18.36
CA LYS A 24 19.14 -9.42 19.70
C LYS A 24 17.63 -9.49 19.91
N THR A 25 17.20 -10.27 20.89
CA THR A 25 15.79 -10.42 21.27
C THR A 25 15.42 -9.57 22.49
N ASP A 26 16.40 -9.18 23.30
CA ASP A 26 16.19 -8.41 24.52
C ASP A 26 16.19 -6.88 24.24
N PRO A 27 15.18 -6.13 24.73
CA PRO A 27 15.12 -4.68 24.59
C PRO A 27 16.11 -3.88 25.47
N PHE A 28 16.83 -4.50 26.40
CA PHE A 28 17.69 -3.79 27.35
C PHE A 28 18.92 -3.16 26.68
N GLY A 29 19.05 -1.83 26.74
CA GLY A 29 20.19 -1.05 26.24
C GLY A 29 20.22 -0.76 24.73
N ALA A 30 19.55 -1.55 23.89
CA ALA A 30 19.43 -1.30 22.45
C ALA A 30 18.17 -1.98 21.87
N PRO A 31 17.58 -1.47 20.78
CA PRO A 31 16.39 -2.08 20.17
C PRO A 31 16.61 -3.56 19.79
N PRO A 32 15.58 -4.42 19.90
CA PRO A 32 15.66 -5.77 19.37
C PRO A 32 15.77 -5.72 17.84
N GLY A 33 16.64 -6.55 17.27
CA GLY A 33 16.94 -6.47 15.84
C GLY A 33 18.14 -7.31 15.42
N LYS A 34 18.46 -7.24 14.13
CA LYS A 34 19.64 -7.87 13.56
C LYS A 34 20.81 -6.88 13.60
N TYR A 35 21.90 -7.29 14.24
CA TYR A 35 23.14 -6.54 14.36
C TYR A 35 24.26 -7.27 13.61
N LEU A 36 25.20 -6.50 13.07
CA LEU A 36 26.45 -6.99 12.51
C LEU A 36 27.58 -6.69 13.50
N VAL A 37 28.28 -7.76 13.87
CA VAL A 37 29.29 -7.79 14.92
C VAL A 37 30.65 -8.02 14.30
N ASP A 38 31.65 -7.26 14.71
CA ASP A 38 33.02 -7.40 14.22
C ASP A 38 33.73 -8.65 14.81
N ALA A 39 35.00 -8.82 14.48
CA ALA A 39 35.81 -9.92 15.02
C ALA A 39 36.10 -9.79 16.53
N SER A 40 35.97 -8.58 17.10
CA SER A 40 36.17 -8.31 18.53
C SER A 40 34.94 -8.62 19.38
N GLY A 41 33.79 -8.86 18.73
CA GLY A 41 32.52 -9.15 19.40
C GLY A 41 31.67 -7.91 19.66
N LEU A 42 32.06 -6.74 19.14
CA LEU A 42 31.31 -5.49 19.26
C LEU A 42 30.30 -5.34 18.12
N ALA A 43 29.07 -4.94 18.46
CA ALA A 43 28.03 -4.63 17.48
C ALA A 43 28.33 -3.27 16.82
N VAL A 44 28.70 -3.30 15.53
CA VAL A 44 29.10 -2.11 14.77
C VAL A 44 27.93 -1.55 13.97
N TRP A 45 27.11 -2.42 13.37
CA TRP A 45 26.00 -2.00 12.52
C TRP A 45 24.66 -2.58 12.98
N LEU A 46 23.61 -1.77 12.93
CA LEU A 46 22.22 -2.21 13.03
C LEU A 46 21.64 -2.40 11.63
N VAL A 47 21.11 -3.58 11.34
CA VAL A 47 20.40 -3.88 10.09
C VAL A 47 18.92 -3.51 10.28
N ASP A 48 18.59 -2.28 9.92
CA ASP A 48 17.21 -1.77 9.97
C ASP A 48 16.47 -2.08 8.65
N PRO A 49 15.38 -2.86 8.67
CA PRO A 49 14.68 -3.29 7.45
C PRO A 49 14.10 -2.12 6.64
N GLY A 50 13.92 -2.34 5.33
CA GLY A 50 13.28 -1.35 4.45
C GLY A 50 11.77 -1.20 4.70
N ILE A 51 11.12 -2.27 5.16
CA ILE A 51 9.70 -2.29 5.52
C ILE A 51 9.59 -2.25 7.05
N ASN A 52 8.78 -1.33 7.59
CA ASN A 52 8.59 -1.08 9.03
C ASN A 52 9.91 -0.78 9.80
N GLY A 53 10.93 -0.24 9.12
CA GLY A 53 12.19 0.17 9.75
C GLY A 53 12.05 1.46 10.56
N ALA A 54 12.87 1.61 11.60
CA ALA A 54 12.76 2.72 12.56
C ALA A 54 13.56 3.97 12.17
N PHE A 55 14.65 3.80 11.41
CA PHE A 55 15.62 4.88 11.15
C PHE A 55 15.52 5.37 9.70
N LYS A 56 15.04 6.60 9.52
CA LYS A 56 14.91 7.24 8.20
C LYS A 56 16.18 7.94 7.73
N THR A 57 17.10 8.23 8.65
CA THR A 57 18.40 8.84 8.37
C THR A 57 19.51 7.84 8.65
N ARG A 58 20.51 7.82 7.77
CA ARG A 58 21.70 6.99 7.93
C ARG A 58 22.83 7.81 8.55
N ALA A 59 23.87 7.14 9.06
CA ALA A 59 25.03 7.77 9.68
C ALA A 59 25.82 8.73 8.75
N ASP A 60 25.67 8.58 7.44
CA ASP A 60 26.25 9.46 6.41
C ASP A 60 25.37 10.69 6.09
N GLY A 61 24.26 10.88 6.81
CA GLY A 61 23.31 11.98 6.61
C GLY A 61 22.32 11.76 5.45
N THR A 62 22.41 10.64 4.72
CA THR A 62 21.47 10.34 3.64
C THR A 62 20.12 9.85 4.17
N GLU A 63 19.03 10.27 3.51
CA GLU A 63 17.68 9.78 3.82
C GLU A 63 17.39 8.46 3.11
N VAL A 64 16.80 7.52 3.84
CA VAL A 64 16.33 6.23 3.33
C VAL A 64 14.82 6.20 3.40
N ARG A 65 14.17 6.06 2.24
CA ARG A 65 12.73 5.87 2.18
C ARG A 65 12.34 4.52 2.76
N LYS A 66 11.58 4.56 3.86
CA LYS A 66 11.01 3.38 4.51
C LYS A 66 9.59 3.17 4.04
N PHE A 67 9.16 1.91 4.02
CA PHE A 67 7.81 1.52 3.65
C PHE A 67 7.06 0.98 4.86
N ASP A 68 5.88 1.52 5.12
CA ASP A 68 5.04 1.00 6.19
C ASP A 68 4.15 -0.13 5.65
N ALA A 69 4.15 -1.26 6.34
CA ALA A 69 3.28 -2.39 6.07
C ALA A 69 2.32 -2.56 7.25
N PRO A 70 1.33 -1.66 7.41
CA PRO A 70 0.50 -1.62 8.61
C PRO A 70 -0.25 -2.95 8.80
N LYS A 71 -0.78 -3.55 7.72
CA LYS A 71 -1.47 -4.85 7.79
C LYS A 71 -0.59 -5.96 8.37
N ALA A 72 0.70 -5.99 7.98
CA ALA A 72 1.66 -6.96 8.51
C ALA A 72 1.96 -6.69 9.98
N THR A 73 2.09 -5.42 10.37
CA THR A 73 2.30 -5.01 11.76
C THR A 73 1.15 -5.46 12.66
N LEU A 74 -0.10 -5.24 12.26
CA LEU A 74 -1.29 -5.68 12.99
C LEU A 74 -1.32 -7.21 13.16
N MET A 75 -1.10 -7.96 12.07
CA MET A 75 -1.04 -9.43 12.13
C MET A 75 0.09 -9.91 13.05
N SER A 76 1.24 -9.24 13.04
CA SER A 76 2.34 -9.57 13.94
C SER A 76 1.98 -9.39 15.41
N TYR A 77 1.20 -8.35 15.76
CA TYR A 77 0.72 -8.13 17.12
C TYR A 77 -0.29 -9.18 17.56
N ILE A 78 -1.19 -9.60 16.66
CA ILE A 78 -2.16 -10.67 16.95
C ILE A 78 -1.42 -11.98 17.23
N ILE A 79 -0.48 -12.35 16.36
CA ILE A 79 0.29 -13.61 16.51
C ILE A 79 1.12 -13.58 17.80
N LYS A 80 1.86 -12.49 18.06
CA LYS A 80 2.65 -12.34 19.30
C LYS A 80 1.75 -12.37 20.53
N GLY A 81 0.64 -11.63 20.52
CA GLY A 81 -0.30 -11.62 21.63
C GLY A 81 -0.92 -13.00 21.91
N MET A 82 -1.17 -13.81 20.88
CA MET A 82 -1.67 -15.18 21.02
C MET A 82 -0.58 -16.12 21.55
N LEU A 83 0.63 -16.07 20.97
CA LEU A 83 1.76 -16.92 21.37
C LEU A 83 2.24 -16.64 22.79
N ASP A 84 2.36 -15.36 23.14
CA ASP A 84 2.80 -14.89 24.46
C ASP A 84 1.65 -14.88 25.49
N ARG A 85 0.41 -15.22 25.07
CA ARG A 85 -0.84 -15.14 25.86
C ARG A 85 -1.10 -13.77 26.50
N LYS A 86 -0.52 -12.71 25.95
CA LYS A 86 -0.63 -11.31 26.42
C LYS A 86 -1.53 -10.46 25.51
N LEU A 87 -2.51 -11.09 24.87
CA LEU A 87 -3.43 -10.38 24.00
C LEU A 87 -4.33 -9.46 24.87
N PRO A 88 -4.47 -8.17 24.55
CA PRO A 88 -5.26 -7.24 25.35
C PRO A 88 -6.76 -7.49 25.14
N TRP A 89 -7.29 -8.53 25.81
CA TRP A 89 -8.68 -8.98 25.69
C TRP A 89 -9.71 -7.88 25.97
N GLY A 90 -9.39 -6.91 26.83
CA GLY A 90 -10.23 -5.73 27.04
C GLY A 90 -10.45 -4.91 25.76
N LEU A 91 -9.39 -4.67 24.98
CA LEU A 91 -9.48 -3.95 23.70
C LEU A 91 -10.22 -4.77 22.64
N VAL A 92 -10.05 -6.09 22.64
CA VAL A 92 -10.78 -6.98 21.72
C VAL A 92 -12.27 -6.96 22.01
N LEU A 93 -12.66 -7.15 23.27
CA LEU A 93 -14.07 -7.15 23.66
C LEU A 93 -14.73 -5.79 23.43
N PHE A 94 -13.98 -4.71 23.63
CA PHE A 94 -14.41 -3.36 23.27
C PHE A 94 -14.69 -3.23 21.76
N GLY A 95 -13.82 -3.77 20.91
CA GLY A 95 -14.05 -3.84 19.47
C GLY A 95 -15.29 -4.66 19.09
N VAL A 96 -15.55 -5.78 19.77
CA VAL A 96 -16.76 -6.59 19.58
C VAL A 96 -18.01 -5.80 19.96
N MET A 97 -17.98 -5.04 21.05
CA MET A 97 -19.10 -4.19 21.47
C MET A 97 -19.37 -3.06 20.47
N ILE A 98 -18.34 -2.40 19.95
CA ILE A 98 -18.51 -1.41 18.89
C ILE A 98 -19.12 -2.04 17.64
N ALA A 99 -18.61 -3.20 17.20
CA ALA A 99 -19.14 -3.91 16.04
C ALA A 99 -20.61 -4.26 16.22
N PHE A 100 -21.00 -4.74 17.42
CA PHE A 100 -22.37 -5.06 17.75
C PHE A 100 -23.29 -3.82 17.70
N VAL A 101 -22.87 -2.70 18.28
CA VAL A 101 -23.63 -1.43 18.24
C VAL A 101 -23.78 -0.93 16.80
N LEU A 102 -22.71 -0.98 15.99
CA LEU A 102 -22.76 -0.57 14.59
C LEU A 102 -23.73 -1.42 13.77
N GLU A 103 -23.72 -2.74 13.99
CA GLU A 103 -24.63 -3.67 13.31
C GLU A 103 -26.09 -3.41 13.70
N LEU A 104 -26.37 -3.09 14.97
CA LEU A 104 -27.70 -2.67 15.43
C LEU A 104 -28.14 -1.32 14.82
N CYS A 105 -27.20 -0.42 14.54
CA CYS A 105 -27.47 0.83 13.82
C CYS A 105 -27.62 0.63 12.30
N GLY A 106 -27.50 -0.60 11.78
CA GLY A 106 -27.55 -0.89 10.34
C GLY A 106 -26.32 -0.40 9.57
N VAL A 107 -25.22 -0.10 10.27
CA VAL A 107 -23.93 0.30 9.67
C VAL A 107 -23.03 -0.92 9.60
N SER A 108 -22.44 -1.19 8.42
CA SER A 108 -21.48 -2.28 8.28
C SER A 108 -20.26 -2.06 9.17
N SER A 109 -20.14 -2.88 10.21
CA SER A 109 -19.02 -2.90 11.15
C SER A 109 -17.67 -3.10 10.46
N LEU A 110 -17.64 -3.93 9.41
CA LEU A 110 -16.44 -4.17 8.59
C LEU A 110 -16.00 -2.92 7.82
N ALA A 111 -16.91 -2.23 7.14
CA ALA A 111 -16.57 -1.03 6.38
C ALA A 111 -16.07 0.09 7.29
N PHE A 112 -16.68 0.25 8.47
CA PHE A 112 -16.25 1.19 9.49
C PHE A 112 -14.84 0.88 10.00
N ALA A 113 -14.56 -0.36 10.39
CA ALA A 113 -13.26 -0.78 10.92
C ALA A 113 -12.13 -0.59 9.89
N VAL A 114 -12.39 -0.92 8.62
CA VAL A 114 -11.43 -0.70 7.53
C VAL A 114 -11.16 0.79 7.32
N GLY A 115 -12.22 1.62 7.35
CA GLY A 115 -12.11 3.06 7.19
C GLY A 115 -11.33 3.74 8.32
N ALA A 116 -11.57 3.35 9.57
CA ALA A 116 -10.88 3.89 10.75
C ALA A 116 -9.39 3.54 10.79
N TYR A 117 -8.98 2.47 10.11
CA TYR A 117 -7.61 1.97 10.10
C TYR A 117 -6.73 2.58 9.00
N LEU A 118 -7.32 3.09 7.91
CA LEU A 118 -6.58 3.56 6.74
C LEU A 118 -6.29 5.07 6.82
N PRO A 119 -5.09 5.53 6.41
CA PRO A 119 -4.82 6.96 6.24
C PRO A 119 -5.82 7.62 5.30
N ILE A 120 -6.17 8.88 5.58
CA ILE A 120 -7.11 9.67 4.75
C ILE A 120 -6.66 9.73 3.28
N SER A 121 -5.35 9.78 3.04
CA SER A 121 -4.78 9.77 1.70
C SER A 121 -5.07 8.48 0.91
N SER A 122 -5.23 7.34 1.60
CA SER A 122 -5.55 6.04 0.99
C SER A 122 -7.07 5.78 0.97
N SER A 123 -7.82 6.28 1.95
CA SER A 123 -9.27 6.09 2.01
C SER A 123 -10.04 7.06 1.09
N ALA A 124 -9.52 8.25 0.81
CA ALA A 124 -10.19 9.22 -0.07
C ALA A 124 -10.40 8.70 -1.51
N PRO A 125 -9.41 8.10 -2.22
CA PRO A 125 -9.65 7.49 -3.53
C PRO A 125 -10.68 6.35 -3.49
N ILE A 126 -10.66 5.52 -2.44
CA ILE A 126 -11.62 4.43 -2.24
C ILE A 126 -13.04 5.00 -2.08
N PHE A 127 -13.18 6.06 -1.27
CA PHE A 127 -14.43 6.76 -1.06
C PHE A 127 -14.96 7.37 -2.37
N VAL A 128 -14.11 8.06 -3.13
CA VAL A 128 -14.49 8.63 -4.43
C VAL A 128 -14.93 7.53 -5.41
N GLY A 129 -14.18 6.41 -5.48
CA GLY A 129 -14.58 5.25 -6.29
C GLY A 129 -15.95 4.69 -5.88
N GLY A 130 -16.20 4.58 -4.57
CA GLY A 130 -17.49 4.17 -4.01
C GLY A 130 -18.62 5.16 -4.33
N LEU A 131 -18.36 6.46 -4.28
CA LEU A 131 -19.32 7.51 -4.64
C LEU A 131 -19.69 7.45 -6.13
N VAL A 132 -18.71 7.21 -7.01
CA VAL A 132 -18.93 7.02 -8.45
C VAL A 132 -19.78 5.77 -8.69
N ARG A 133 -19.44 4.64 -8.06
CA ARG A 133 -20.23 3.39 -8.10
C ARG A 133 -21.67 3.63 -7.64
N TRP A 134 -21.86 4.29 -6.50
CA TRP A 134 -23.18 4.63 -5.97
C TRP A 134 -23.99 5.51 -6.92
N LEU A 135 -23.36 6.52 -7.54
CA LEU A 135 -24.03 7.38 -8.51
C LEU A 135 -24.45 6.62 -9.77
N LEU A 136 -23.61 5.70 -10.24
CA LEU A 136 -23.90 4.82 -11.38
C LEU A 136 -25.04 3.86 -11.05
N ASP A 137 -24.97 3.17 -9.92
CA ASP A 137 -26.01 2.24 -9.45
C ASP A 137 -27.35 2.95 -9.24
N ARG A 138 -27.35 4.17 -8.69
CA ARG A 138 -28.56 4.99 -8.55
C ARG A 138 -29.18 5.35 -9.90
N ARG A 139 -28.36 5.63 -10.92
CA ARG A 139 -28.84 5.87 -12.28
C ARG A 139 -29.34 4.59 -12.95
N LEU A 140 -28.67 3.45 -12.73
CA LEU A 140 -29.08 2.13 -13.21
C LEU A 140 -30.42 1.72 -12.61
N ARG A 141 -30.61 1.85 -11.29
CA ARG A 141 -31.89 1.57 -10.61
C ARG A 141 -33.05 2.43 -11.12
N ARG A 142 -32.79 3.69 -11.49
CA ARG A 142 -33.80 4.56 -12.14
C ARG A 142 -34.18 4.07 -13.53
N SER A 143 -33.22 3.56 -14.31
CA SER A 143 -33.46 2.98 -15.64
C SER A 143 -34.07 1.56 -15.56
N ALA A 144 -33.68 0.77 -14.57
CA ALA A 144 -34.18 -0.59 -14.32
C ALA A 144 -35.55 -0.60 -13.64
N ARG A 145 -35.99 0.46 -12.96
CA ARG A 145 -37.43 0.59 -12.59
C ARG A 145 -38.38 0.57 -13.80
N ALA A 146 -37.87 0.76 -15.03
CA ALA A 146 -38.62 0.55 -16.27
C ALA A 146 -38.56 -0.90 -16.82
N ARG A 147 -37.71 -1.77 -16.26
CA ARG A 147 -37.55 -3.19 -16.61
C ARG A 147 -37.54 -4.01 -15.33
N GLN A 148 -38.66 -4.65 -15.00
CA GLN A 148 -38.95 -5.49 -13.82
C GLN A 148 -37.86 -6.55 -13.50
N LEU A 149 -36.68 -6.10 -13.09
CA LEU A 149 -35.56 -6.95 -12.69
C LEU A 149 -35.54 -7.05 -11.18
N ASP A 150 -35.42 -8.27 -10.71
CA ASP A 150 -35.32 -8.61 -9.29
C ASP A 150 -34.04 -8.02 -8.68
N GLU A 151 -34.10 -7.61 -7.41
CA GLU A 151 -33.05 -6.79 -6.77
C GLU A 151 -31.71 -7.53 -6.66
N ALA A 152 -31.77 -8.85 -6.48
CA ALA A 152 -30.61 -9.73 -6.47
C ALA A 152 -29.93 -9.87 -7.84
N ARG A 153 -30.70 -9.89 -8.93
CA ARG A 153 -30.16 -9.98 -10.30
C ARG A 153 -29.49 -8.68 -10.73
N LEU A 154 -30.06 -7.54 -10.32
CA LEU A 154 -29.47 -6.23 -10.57
C LEU A 154 -28.10 -6.06 -9.89
N ALA A 155 -27.94 -6.58 -8.67
CA ALA A 155 -26.67 -6.56 -7.96
C ALA A 155 -25.61 -7.41 -8.67
N ALA A 156 -25.98 -8.62 -9.08
CA ALA A 156 -25.07 -9.52 -9.81
C ALA A 156 -24.61 -8.94 -11.16
N GLU A 157 -25.53 -8.31 -11.92
CA GLU A 157 -25.20 -7.66 -13.18
C GLU A 157 -24.29 -6.42 -12.99
N SER A 158 -24.50 -5.67 -11.90
CA SER A 158 -23.62 -4.54 -11.56
C SER A 158 -22.22 -5.01 -11.18
N ASP A 159 -22.08 -6.11 -10.43
CA ASP A 159 -20.78 -6.68 -10.04
C ASP A 159 -20.01 -7.28 -11.23
N GLN A 160 -20.71 -7.80 -12.24
CA GLN A 160 -20.11 -8.26 -13.49
C GLN A 160 -19.98 -7.15 -14.55
N SER A 161 -20.22 -5.89 -14.18
CA SER A 161 -20.21 -4.80 -15.14
C SER A 161 -18.82 -4.63 -15.79
N PRO A 162 -18.76 -4.24 -17.09
CA PRO A 162 -17.49 -3.98 -17.76
C PRO A 162 -16.60 -2.95 -17.06
N GLY A 163 -17.19 -2.04 -16.26
CA GLY A 163 -16.46 -1.09 -15.43
C GLY A 163 -15.70 -1.74 -14.27
N VAL A 164 -16.28 -2.74 -13.61
CA VAL A 164 -15.62 -3.51 -12.53
C VAL A 164 -14.47 -4.35 -13.10
N LEU A 165 -14.70 -5.02 -14.23
CA LEU A 165 -13.66 -5.80 -14.93
C LEU A 165 -12.48 -4.92 -15.33
N LEU A 166 -12.75 -3.76 -15.93
CA LEU A 166 -11.71 -2.83 -16.37
C LEU A 166 -10.96 -2.20 -15.18
N ALA A 167 -11.65 -1.87 -14.08
CA ALA A 167 -11.02 -1.42 -12.84
C ALA A 167 -10.10 -2.50 -12.23
N SER A 168 -10.53 -3.76 -12.20
CA SER A 168 -9.70 -4.87 -11.74
C SER A 168 -8.45 -5.06 -12.62
N GLY A 169 -8.59 -4.88 -13.94
CA GLY A 169 -7.48 -4.87 -14.90
C GLY A 169 -6.48 -3.74 -14.63
N TYR A 170 -6.96 -2.54 -14.27
CA TYR A 170 -6.06 -1.43 -13.88
C TYR A 170 -5.35 -1.68 -12.56
N ILE A 171 -6.00 -2.32 -11.58
CA ILE A 171 -5.34 -2.70 -10.33
C ILE A 171 -4.20 -3.69 -10.60
N ALA A 172 -4.47 -4.74 -11.39
CA ALA A 172 -3.46 -5.73 -11.77
C ALA A 172 -2.34 -5.11 -12.62
N GLY A 173 -2.68 -4.31 -13.62
CA GLY A 173 -1.72 -3.61 -14.48
C GLY A 173 -0.84 -2.63 -13.71
N GLY A 174 -1.41 -1.90 -12.74
CA GLY A 174 -0.66 -1.02 -11.85
C GLY A 174 0.36 -1.77 -10.98
N ALA A 175 -0.01 -2.95 -10.46
CA ALA A 175 0.92 -3.79 -9.71
C ALA A 175 2.09 -4.29 -10.59
N ILE A 176 1.81 -4.74 -11.81
CA ILE A 176 2.84 -5.20 -12.76
C ILE A 176 3.75 -4.03 -13.16
N ALA A 177 3.19 -2.86 -13.49
CA ALA A 177 3.96 -1.66 -13.79
C ALA A 177 4.86 -1.25 -12.62
N GLY A 178 4.36 -1.34 -11.39
CA GLY A 178 5.15 -1.10 -10.18
C GLY A 178 6.34 -2.06 -10.04
N ILE A 179 6.16 -3.35 -10.34
CA ILE A 179 7.24 -4.34 -10.35
C ILE A 179 8.29 -4.00 -11.42
N VAL A 180 7.84 -3.63 -12.62
CA VAL A 180 8.74 -3.23 -13.72
C VAL A 180 9.55 -2.00 -13.33
N ILE A 181 8.93 -0.96 -12.76
CA ILE A 181 9.61 0.25 -12.29
C ILE A 181 10.63 -0.10 -11.20
N ALA A 182 10.24 -0.93 -10.22
CA ALA A 182 11.14 -1.36 -9.15
C ALA A 182 12.35 -2.16 -9.69
N PHE A 183 12.13 -2.99 -10.72
CA PHE A 183 13.20 -3.73 -11.39
C PHE A 183 14.16 -2.79 -12.12
N VAL A 184 13.64 -1.81 -12.87
CA VAL A 184 14.45 -0.80 -13.55
C VAL A 184 15.25 0.02 -12.55
N ALA A 185 14.63 0.51 -11.47
CA ALA A 185 15.32 1.27 -10.44
C ALA A 185 16.39 0.42 -9.71
N GLY A 186 16.10 -0.85 -9.41
CA GLY A 186 17.00 -1.72 -8.66
C GLY A 186 18.16 -2.30 -9.46
N VAL A 187 17.94 -2.67 -10.73
CA VAL A 187 18.93 -3.34 -11.59
C VAL A 187 19.64 -2.37 -12.52
N LEU A 188 18.93 -1.32 -12.98
CA LEU A 188 19.42 -0.34 -13.94
C LEU A 188 19.65 1.03 -13.28
N GLY A 189 20.14 1.07 -12.03
CA GLY A 189 20.28 2.30 -11.25
C GLY A 189 21.09 3.43 -11.94
N ARG A 190 22.01 3.11 -12.86
CA ARG A 190 22.71 4.12 -13.69
C ARG A 190 21.82 4.75 -14.77
N LEU A 191 20.88 4.00 -15.32
CA LEU A 191 19.89 4.49 -16.27
C LEU A 191 18.83 5.30 -15.53
N ASP A 192 18.36 4.81 -14.38
CA ASP A 192 17.42 5.53 -13.51
C ASP A 192 17.98 6.91 -13.12
N ALA A 193 19.22 6.98 -12.64
CA ALA A 193 19.88 8.24 -12.30
C ALA A 193 20.04 9.20 -13.50
N ARG A 194 20.24 8.68 -14.72
CA ARG A 194 20.32 9.51 -15.94
C ARG A 194 18.95 10.03 -16.38
N ILE A 195 17.92 9.19 -16.29
CA ILE A 195 16.54 9.55 -16.62
C ILE A 195 16.05 10.62 -15.65
N THR A 196 16.28 10.45 -14.35
CA THR A 196 15.90 11.40 -13.31
C THR A 196 16.59 12.75 -13.50
N LYS A 197 17.92 12.78 -13.76
CA LYS A 197 18.63 14.03 -14.04
C LYS A 197 18.15 14.73 -15.32
N TRP A 198 17.89 13.98 -16.38
CA TRP A 198 17.34 14.55 -17.62
C TRP A 198 15.94 15.12 -17.40
N ALA A 199 15.10 14.41 -16.65
CA ALA A 199 13.73 14.80 -16.37
C ALA A 199 13.66 16.04 -15.46
N GLU A 200 14.51 16.14 -14.43
CA GLU A 200 14.65 17.34 -13.59
C GLU A 200 15.14 18.56 -14.40
N ALA A 201 16.04 18.37 -15.36
CA ALA A 201 16.58 19.47 -16.17
C ALA A 201 15.61 19.92 -17.29
N SER A 202 14.79 19.02 -17.83
CA SER A 202 13.99 19.28 -19.03
C SER A 202 12.51 19.52 -18.75
N ASN A 203 12.01 19.19 -17.56
CA ASN A 203 10.60 19.27 -17.23
C ASN A 203 10.35 20.07 -15.93
N PRO A 204 9.80 21.30 -16.04
CA PRO A 204 9.46 22.14 -14.87
C PRO A 204 8.41 21.53 -13.93
N PHE A 205 7.70 20.50 -14.38
CA PHE A 205 6.67 19.78 -13.61
C PHE A 205 7.16 18.43 -13.08
N PHE A 206 8.45 18.11 -13.20
CA PHE A 206 9.00 16.86 -12.68
C PHE A 206 9.43 16.97 -11.21
N GLY A 207 9.90 18.16 -10.80
CA GLY A 207 10.30 18.45 -9.42
C GLY A 207 9.68 19.75 -8.90
N GLY A 208 9.29 19.77 -7.62
CA GLY A 208 8.76 20.96 -6.92
C GLY A 208 7.26 20.86 -6.54
N PRO A 209 6.68 21.96 -6.01
CA PRO A 209 5.31 21.99 -5.46
C PRO A 209 4.20 21.70 -6.47
N HIS A 210 4.50 21.79 -7.77
CA HIS A 210 3.54 21.58 -8.86
C HIS A 210 3.69 20.20 -9.54
N ALA A 211 4.59 19.34 -9.06
CA ALA A 211 4.82 18.03 -9.66
C ALA A 211 3.55 17.15 -9.71
N ASP A 212 2.69 17.30 -8.71
CA ASP A 212 1.42 16.55 -8.61
C ASP A 212 0.41 16.91 -9.71
N TRP A 213 0.51 18.10 -10.31
CA TRP A 213 -0.41 18.53 -11.37
C TRP A 213 -0.22 17.73 -12.66
N LEU A 214 1.02 17.35 -12.97
CA LEU A 214 1.32 16.52 -14.13
C LEU A 214 0.77 15.11 -13.94
N ALA A 215 0.75 14.58 -12.71
CA ALA A 215 0.15 13.28 -12.38
C ALA A 215 -1.38 13.28 -12.45
N LEU A 216 -2.02 14.45 -12.28
CA LEU A 216 -3.47 14.62 -12.41
C LEU A 216 -3.98 14.41 -13.84
N ILE A 217 -3.17 14.72 -14.87
CA ILE A 217 -3.54 14.57 -16.28
C ILE A 217 -3.76 13.09 -16.67
N PRO A 218 -2.81 12.16 -16.49
CA PRO A 218 -3.02 10.75 -16.81
C PRO A 218 -4.08 10.13 -15.89
N PHE A 219 -4.18 10.57 -14.63
CA PHE A 219 -5.23 10.12 -13.72
C PHE A 219 -6.64 10.52 -14.22
N ALA A 220 -6.82 11.79 -14.60
CA ALA A 220 -8.08 12.28 -15.16
C ALA A 220 -8.40 11.61 -16.51
N ALA A 221 -7.38 11.35 -17.34
CA ALA A 221 -7.55 10.63 -18.60
C ALA A 221 -8.04 9.18 -18.36
N LEU A 222 -7.44 8.46 -17.40
CA LEU A 222 -7.87 7.11 -17.02
C LEU A 222 -9.28 7.11 -16.41
N ALA A 223 -9.58 8.05 -15.52
CA ALA A 223 -10.91 8.19 -14.93
C ALA A 223 -11.97 8.51 -16.00
N GLY A 224 -11.66 9.40 -16.94
CA GLY A 224 -12.51 9.71 -18.09
C GLY A 224 -12.73 8.51 -19.00
N PHE A 225 -11.67 7.76 -19.32
CA PHE A 225 -11.76 6.54 -20.12
C PHE A 225 -12.62 5.45 -19.46
N LEU A 226 -12.46 5.28 -18.14
CA LEU A 226 -13.26 4.33 -17.35
C LEU A 226 -14.75 4.73 -17.35
N TYR A 227 -15.04 6.02 -17.18
CA TYR A 227 -16.40 6.55 -17.26
C TYR A 227 -17.02 6.37 -18.65
N LEU A 228 -16.26 6.64 -19.72
CA LEU A 228 -16.72 6.47 -21.10
C LEU A 228 -17.00 5.00 -21.43
N THR A 229 -16.12 4.08 -20.99
CA THR A 229 -16.30 2.63 -21.21
C THR A 229 -17.50 2.11 -20.43
N GLY A 230 -17.66 2.53 -19.17
CA GLY A 230 -18.84 2.24 -18.36
C GLY A 230 -20.15 2.74 -18.98
N ARG A 231 -20.11 3.86 -19.73
CA ARG A 231 -21.27 4.36 -20.50
C ARG A 231 -21.48 3.63 -21.82
N ARG A 232 -20.43 3.14 -22.50
CA ARG A 232 -20.56 2.43 -23.79
C ARG A 232 -21.15 1.03 -23.62
N ALA A 233 -20.87 0.36 -22.50
CA ALA A 233 -21.53 -0.90 -22.13
C ALA A 233 -23.06 -0.80 -22.08
N ARG A 234 -23.63 0.40 -21.84
CA ARG A 234 -25.09 0.64 -21.86
C ARG A 234 -25.74 0.63 -23.25
N ARG A 235 -24.98 0.58 -24.35
CA ARG A 235 -25.52 0.74 -25.72
C ARG A 235 -25.57 -0.52 -26.56
N LEU A 236 -25.01 -1.63 -26.10
CA LEU A 236 -25.14 -2.90 -26.79
C LEU A 236 -26.45 -3.58 -26.37
N PRO A 237 -27.43 -3.76 -27.26
CA PRO A 237 -28.45 -4.76 -27.00
C PRO A 237 -27.74 -6.11 -26.90
N LEU A 238 -27.94 -6.83 -25.79
CA LEU A 238 -27.51 -8.21 -25.68
C LEU A 238 -28.22 -9.02 -26.79
N PRO A 239 -27.52 -9.95 -27.47
CA PRO A 239 -28.17 -10.90 -28.38
C PRO A 239 -29.14 -11.83 -27.63
#